data_AF-A0A946RCK1-F1
#
_entry.id   AF-A0A946RCK1-F1
#
_cell.length_a   1.000
_cell.length_b   1.000
_cell.length_c   1.000
_cell.angle_alpha   90.00
_cell.angle_beta   90.00
_cell.angle_gamma   90.00
#
_symmetry.space_group_name_H-M   'P 1'
#
loop_
_entity.id
_entity.type
_entity.pdbx_description
1 polymer ?
#
loop_
_entity_poly.entity_id
_entity_poly.type
_entity_poly.pdbx_seq_one_letter_code
_entity_poly.pdbx_strand_id
1 'polypeptide(L)'
;FGWHILKKIDERNQMITDESEFQTIKNGIKKTIIRKMNQIQSDQFVNDLMLSKNILLDDSLIQDVTSALFQLALLHGENPPITGEQKGEVIFDLFSNLRDVAQLPLAQYNDGEFIVQDYMDGIQSLPTVQTNYSPKTTFYHALRNKILSEEGGKNDLGNHPNVQLKLQDSKDRFLTRAYLSTFFDGKTQGAFSKEKLDSISNSLRENIPVTLYPEHLERLFVEN
;
A
#
# COMPACT_ATOMS: atom_id res chain seq x y z
N PHE A 1 7.33 41.88 19.60
CA PHE A 1 6.59 41.25 20.72
C PHE A 1 6.39 39.78 20.36
N GLY A 2 6.79 38.80 21.16
CA GLY A 2 7.19 38.84 22.57
C GLY A 2 8.36 37.91 22.89
N TRP A 3 8.74 37.92 24.16
CA TRP A 3 9.83 37.12 24.71
C TRP A 3 9.26 35.85 25.34
N HIS A 4 9.91 34.71 25.13
CA HIS A 4 9.52 33.45 25.74
C HIS A 4 10.70 32.94 26.57
N ILE A 5 10.45 32.65 27.84
CA ILE A 5 11.41 31.97 28.72
C ILE A 5 10.99 30.51 28.79
N LEU A 6 11.81 29.64 28.22
CA LEU A 6 11.61 28.19 28.27
C LEU A 6 12.38 27.63 29.46
N LYS A 7 11.68 26.98 30.39
CA LYS A 7 12.29 26.20 31.47
C LYS A 7 12.43 24.76 31.00
N LYS A 8 13.66 24.31 30.81
CA LYS A 8 14.00 22.90 30.56
C LYS A 8 13.74 22.12 31.87
N ILE A 9 12.69 21.30 31.89
CA ILE A 9 12.28 20.56 33.11
C ILE A 9 12.97 19.19 33.18
N ASP A 10 13.21 18.57 32.01
CA ASP A 10 13.82 17.25 31.95
C ASP A 10 14.67 17.10 30.68
N GLU A 11 15.91 16.65 30.84
CA GLU A 11 16.87 16.38 29.78
C GLU A 11 17.09 14.87 29.72
N ARG A 12 16.50 14.20 28.73
CA ARG A 12 16.81 12.79 28.51
C ARG A 12 18.13 12.66 27.76
N ASN A 13 19.23 12.77 28.50
CA ASN A 13 20.48 12.15 28.08
C ASN A 13 20.28 10.64 28.16
N GLN A 14 20.22 9.95 27.01
CA GLN A 14 20.33 8.49 27.02
C GLN A 14 21.77 8.11 27.35
N MET A 15 22.06 8.00 28.63
CA MET A 15 23.26 7.32 29.11
C MET A 15 22.74 6.17 29.96
N ILE A 16 22.92 4.94 29.47
CA ILE A 16 22.65 3.74 30.27
C ILE A 16 23.50 3.86 31.52
N THR A 17 22.86 4.05 32.67
CA THR A 17 23.54 4.56 33.86
C THR A 17 24.12 3.45 34.72
N ASP A 18 23.53 2.26 34.67
CA ASP A 18 24.02 1.06 35.37
C ASP A 18 23.65 -0.26 34.67
N GLU A 19 24.22 -1.37 35.17
CA GLU A 19 24.06 -2.72 34.62
C GLU A 19 22.62 -3.26 34.76
N SER A 20 21.88 -2.86 35.80
CA SER A 20 20.50 -3.32 36.03
C SER A 20 19.54 -2.72 35.00
N GLU A 21 19.71 -1.42 34.73
CA GLU A 21 19.01 -0.72 33.68
C GLU A 21 19.34 -1.32 32.31
N PHE A 22 20.63 -1.59 32.05
CA PHE A 22 21.06 -2.27 30.82
C PHE A 22 20.35 -3.61 30.63
N GLN A 23 20.37 -4.51 31.61
CA GLN A 23 19.75 -5.83 31.48
C GLN A 23 18.24 -5.75 31.23
N THR A 24 17.57 -4.74 31.78
CA THR A 24 16.13 -4.50 31.59
C THR A 24 15.81 -4.08 30.14
N ILE A 25 16.62 -3.20 29.54
CA ILE A 25 16.37 -2.65 28.19
C ILE A 25 17.10 -3.41 27.08
N LYS A 26 18.06 -4.28 27.41
CA LYS A 26 18.94 -5.02 26.49
C LYS A 26 18.18 -5.72 25.37
N ASN A 27 17.05 -6.36 25.68
CA ASN A 27 16.23 -7.01 24.67
C ASN A 27 15.58 -6.01 23.70
N GLY A 28 15.15 -4.85 24.18
CA GLY A 28 14.62 -3.77 23.34
C GLY A 28 15.69 -3.14 22.44
N ILE A 29 16.89 -2.93 22.98
CA ILE A 29 18.05 -2.47 22.21
C ILE A 29 18.39 -3.49 21.13
N LYS A 30 18.52 -4.78 21.48
CA LYS A 30 18.83 -5.86 20.54
C LYS A 30 17.79 -5.93 19.41
N LYS A 31 16.50 -5.88 19.74
CA LYS A 31 15.42 -5.85 18.72
C LYS A 31 15.54 -4.63 17.81
N THR A 32 15.88 -3.46 18.35
CA THR A 32 16.05 -2.22 17.58
C THR A 32 17.24 -2.30 16.64
N ILE A 33 18.37 -2.83 17.11
CA ILE A 33 19.57 -3.05 16.30
C ILE A 33 19.26 -4.03 15.16
N ILE A 34 18.67 -5.19 15.46
CA ILE A 34 18.29 -6.19 14.45
C ILE A 34 17.36 -5.57 13.41
N ARG A 35 16.33 -4.83 13.85
CA ARG A 35 15.41 -4.14 12.94
C ARG A 35 16.14 -3.15 12.04
N LYS A 36 17.09 -2.37 12.58
CA LYS A 36 17.84 -1.38 11.79
C LYS A 36 18.79 -2.05 10.80
N MET A 37 19.45 -3.13 11.21
CA MET A 37 20.29 -3.94 10.32
C MET A 37 19.47 -4.52 9.17
N ASN A 38 18.31 -5.13 9.46
CA ASN A 38 17.42 -5.66 8.43
C ASN A 38 16.93 -4.58 7.47
N GLN A 39 16.63 -3.38 7.98
CA GLN A 39 16.27 -2.24 7.14
C GLN A 39 17.42 -1.86 6.20
N ILE A 40 18.63 -1.70 6.72
CA ILE A 40 19.81 -1.34 5.91
C ILE A 40 20.06 -2.38 4.82
N GLN A 41 20.00 -3.67 5.17
CA GLN A 41 20.16 -4.76 4.20
C GLN A 41 19.08 -4.74 3.12
N SER A 42 17.83 -4.49 3.50
CA SER A 42 16.72 -4.37 2.56
C SER A 42 16.90 -3.17 1.62
N ASP A 43 17.32 -2.02 2.15
CA ASP A 43 17.53 -0.80 1.37
C ASP A 43 18.70 -0.98 0.39
N GLN A 44 19.79 -1.61 0.84
CA GLN A 44 20.94 -1.95 0.00
C GLN A 44 20.55 -2.90 -1.13
N PHE A 45 19.83 -3.97 -0.82
CA PHE A 45 19.33 -4.92 -1.83
C PHE A 45 18.50 -4.22 -2.91
N VAL A 46 17.55 -3.37 -2.51
CA VAL A 46 16.71 -2.63 -3.46
C VAL A 46 17.56 -1.69 -4.32
N ASN A 47 18.50 -0.96 -3.72
CA ASN A 47 19.36 -0.04 -4.47
C ASN A 47 20.24 -0.78 -5.49
N ASP A 48 20.90 -1.86 -5.06
CA ASP A 48 21.76 -2.68 -5.92
C ASP A 48 20.97 -3.28 -7.08
N LEU A 49 19.76 -3.78 -6.79
CA LEU A 49 18.85 -4.28 -7.80
C LEU A 49 18.49 -3.18 -8.82
N MET A 50 18.04 -2.02 -8.36
CA MET A 50 17.62 -0.94 -9.25
C MET A 50 18.78 -0.42 -10.11
N LEU A 51 19.99 -0.31 -9.55
CA LEU A 51 21.20 0.07 -10.28
C LEU A 51 21.58 -0.97 -11.35
N SER A 52 21.37 -2.26 -11.08
CA SER A 52 21.70 -3.33 -12.04
C SER A 52 20.79 -3.37 -13.28
N LYS A 53 19.62 -2.71 -13.23
CA LYS A 53 18.58 -2.81 -14.27
C LYS A 53 18.79 -1.91 -15.49
N ASN A 54 19.76 -1.00 -15.45
CA ASN A 54 20.03 -0.02 -16.53
C ASN A 54 18.76 0.68 -17.03
N ILE A 55 18.01 1.28 -16.10
CA ILE A 55 16.70 1.86 -16.38
C ILE A 55 16.86 3.10 -17.27
N LEU A 56 16.18 3.09 -18.42
CA LEU A 56 16.00 4.22 -19.32
C LEU A 56 14.59 4.79 -19.14
N LEU A 57 14.47 6.11 -19.00
CA LEU A 57 13.21 6.80 -18.75
C LEU A 57 12.89 7.76 -19.89
N ASP A 58 11.61 7.83 -20.28
CA ASP A 58 11.09 8.93 -21.10
C ASP A 58 10.51 10.02 -20.18
N ASP A 59 11.37 10.92 -19.72
CA ASP A 59 11.00 11.94 -18.73
C ASP A 59 9.84 12.84 -19.19
N SER A 60 9.77 13.15 -20.49
CA SER A 60 8.70 14.00 -21.05
C SER A 60 7.37 13.27 -20.97
N LEU A 61 7.34 12.03 -21.44
CA LEU A 61 6.12 11.23 -21.44
C LEU A 61 5.65 10.90 -20.02
N ILE A 62 6.58 10.59 -19.11
CA ILE A 62 6.27 10.36 -17.69
C ILE A 62 5.59 11.59 -17.09
N GLN A 63 6.09 12.79 -17.40
CA GLN A 63 5.52 14.04 -16.90
C GLN A 63 4.10 14.24 -17.42
N ASP A 64 3.87 14.02 -18.71
CA ASP A 64 2.55 14.18 -19.35
C ASP A 64 1.53 13.19 -18.79
N VAL A 65 1.87 11.90 -18.76
CA VAL A 65 1.01 10.83 -18.25
C VAL A 65 0.69 11.03 -16.77
N THR A 66 1.71 11.37 -15.97
CA THR A 66 1.47 11.59 -14.54
C THR A 66 0.58 12.80 -14.28
N SER A 67 0.77 13.89 -15.04
CA SER A 67 -0.06 15.09 -14.91
C SER A 67 -1.50 14.79 -15.28
N ALA A 68 -1.73 14.05 -16.37
CA ALA A 68 -3.06 13.62 -16.80
C ALA A 68 -3.76 12.76 -15.74
N LEU A 69 -3.09 11.74 -15.21
CA LEU A 69 -3.64 10.86 -14.17
C LEU A 69 -3.96 11.62 -12.87
N PHE A 70 -3.11 12.57 -12.47
CA PHE A 70 -3.33 13.36 -11.27
C PHE A 70 -4.50 14.34 -11.44
N GLN A 71 -4.63 14.96 -12.62
CA GLN A 71 -5.78 15.82 -12.93
C GLN A 71 -7.09 15.04 -12.90
N LEU A 72 -7.12 13.80 -13.41
CA LEU A 72 -8.30 12.92 -13.28
C LEU A 72 -8.65 12.64 -11.83
N ALA A 73 -7.67 12.30 -11.00
CA ALA A 73 -7.90 12.02 -9.59
C ALA A 73 -8.51 13.24 -8.86
N LEU A 74 -8.07 14.45 -9.18
CA LEU A 74 -8.64 15.69 -8.64
C LEU A 74 -10.08 15.94 -9.12
N LEU A 75 -10.39 15.62 -10.38
CA LEU A 75 -11.75 15.77 -10.93
C LEU A 75 -12.76 14.81 -10.28
N HIS A 76 -12.31 13.63 -9.83
CA HIS A 76 -13.13 12.63 -9.13
C HIS A 76 -13.23 12.84 -7.60
N GLY A 77 -12.40 13.70 -7.00
CA GLY A 77 -12.51 14.07 -5.58
C GLY A 77 -13.67 15.04 -5.30
N GLU A 78 -14.22 15.02 -4.09
CA GLU A 78 -15.39 15.83 -3.65
C GLU A 78 -15.23 17.37 -3.72
N ASN A 79 -14.20 17.91 -4.37
CA ASN A 79 -14.07 19.34 -4.65
C ASN A 79 -13.44 19.58 -6.03
N PRO A 80 -14.25 19.97 -7.03
CA PRO A 80 -13.76 21.00 -7.95
C PRO A 80 -14.81 22.08 -8.24
N PRO A 81 -14.50 23.38 -8.10
CA PRO A 81 -15.25 24.44 -8.76
C PRO A 81 -14.87 24.44 -10.25
N ILE A 82 -15.41 23.49 -11.01
CA ILE A 82 -15.34 23.49 -12.47
C ILE A 82 -16.74 23.12 -12.95
N THR A 83 -17.34 24.03 -13.71
CA THR A 83 -18.69 23.99 -14.26
C THR A 83 -18.98 22.68 -14.99
N GLY A 84 -20.13 22.06 -14.68
CA GLY A 84 -20.44 20.65 -14.92
C GLY A 84 -20.58 20.18 -16.36
N GLU A 85 -20.50 21.05 -17.37
CA GLU A 85 -20.70 20.67 -18.78
C GLU A 85 -19.41 20.27 -19.51
N GLN A 86 -18.23 20.69 -19.03
CA GLN A 86 -16.93 20.34 -19.66
C GLN A 86 -16.24 19.10 -19.04
N LYS A 87 -16.72 18.61 -17.88
CA LYS A 87 -16.09 17.48 -17.19
C LYS A 87 -16.28 16.14 -17.91
N GLY A 88 -17.46 15.89 -18.49
CA GLY A 88 -17.78 14.61 -19.13
C GLY A 88 -16.95 14.36 -20.40
N GLU A 89 -16.84 15.35 -21.28
CA GLU A 89 -16.03 15.27 -22.51
C GLU A 89 -14.53 15.20 -22.20
N VAL A 90 -14.01 16.05 -21.31
CA VAL A 90 -12.58 16.03 -20.95
C VAL A 90 -12.19 14.71 -20.30
N ILE A 91 -13.04 14.13 -19.45
CA ILE A 91 -12.80 12.82 -18.83
C ILE A 91 -12.89 11.71 -19.87
N PHE A 92 -13.90 11.71 -20.75
CA PHE A 92 -14.04 10.69 -21.79
C PHE A 92 -12.87 10.73 -22.79
N ASP A 93 -12.44 11.93 -23.21
CA ASP A 93 -11.26 12.12 -24.06
C ASP A 93 -9.97 11.72 -23.33
N LEU A 94 -9.83 11.99 -22.03
CA LEU A 94 -8.64 11.53 -21.30
C LEU A 94 -8.64 10.00 -21.12
N PHE A 95 -9.79 9.37 -20.90
CA PHE A 95 -9.90 7.91 -20.74
C PHE A 95 -9.74 7.17 -22.07
N SER A 96 -10.29 7.69 -23.17
CA SER A 96 -10.06 7.14 -24.51
C SER A 96 -8.58 7.26 -24.87
N ASN A 97 -7.98 8.44 -24.68
CA ASN A 97 -6.56 8.66 -24.89
C ASN A 97 -5.69 7.79 -23.97
N LEU A 98 -6.04 7.61 -22.69
CA LEU A 98 -5.28 6.77 -21.75
C LEU A 98 -5.35 5.28 -22.12
N ARG A 99 -6.50 4.81 -22.63
CA ARG A 99 -6.63 3.43 -23.13
C ARG A 99 -5.81 3.21 -24.40
N ASP A 100 -5.76 4.21 -25.26
CA ASP A 100 -4.99 4.19 -26.50
C ASP A 100 -3.48 4.25 -26.26
N VAL A 101 -3.04 4.85 -25.14
CA VAL A 101 -1.62 4.91 -24.72
C VAL A 101 -1.27 3.91 -23.61
N ALA A 102 -2.18 2.99 -23.24
CA ALA A 102 -1.98 2.06 -22.13
C ALA A 102 -0.71 1.20 -22.28
N GLN A 103 -0.35 0.87 -23.53
CA GLN A 103 0.82 0.06 -23.89
C GLN A 103 2.08 0.90 -24.16
N LEU A 104 2.00 2.23 -24.00
CA LEU A 104 3.13 3.10 -24.27
C LEU A 104 4.20 2.93 -23.17
N PRO A 105 5.47 2.67 -23.54
CA PRO A 105 6.53 2.48 -22.56
C PRO A 105 6.94 3.79 -21.92
N LEU A 106 6.85 3.86 -20.59
CA LEU A 106 7.34 4.96 -19.75
C LEU A 106 8.79 4.75 -19.31
N ALA A 107 9.19 3.48 -19.11
CA ALA A 107 10.57 3.10 -18.83
C ALA A 107 10.94 1.78 -19.52
N GLN A 108 12.22 1.62 -19.84
CA GLN A 108 12.80 0.36 -20.32
C GLN A 108 13.95 -0.06 -19.42
N TYR A 109 14.12 -1.36 -19.21
CA TYR A 109 15.20 -1.94 -18.42
C TYR A 109 15.60 -3.30 -18.97
N ASN A 110 16.74 -3.84 -18.55
CA ASN A 110 17.36 -5.03 -19.16
C ASN A 110 16.41 -6.23 -19.38
N ASP A 111 15.43 -6.42 -18.49
CA ASP A 111 14.55 -7.58 -18.49
C ASP A 111 13.06 -7.23 -18.73
N GLY A 112 12.75 -6.00 -19.16
CA GLY A 112 11.36 -5.60 -19.33
C GLY A 112 11.14 -4.11 -19.58
N GLU A 113 9.88 -3.73 -19.60
CA GLU A 113 9.43 -2.36 -19.79
C GLU A 113 8.36 -2.02 -18.75
N PHE A 114 8.21 -0.74 -18.45
CA PHE A 114 7.17 -0.19 -17.59
C PHE A 114 6.26 0.66 -18.45
N ILE A 115 5.05 0.18 -18.72
CA ILE A 115 4.06 0.87 -19.56
C ILE A 115 3.08 1.69 -18.72
N VAL A 116 2.28 2.53 -19.39
CA VAL A 116 1.24 3.35 -18.74
C VAL A 116 0.27 2.50 -17.90
N GLN A 117 -0.11 1.31 -18.37
CA GLN A 117 -0.98 0.40 -17.63
C GLN A 117 -0.34 -0.06 -16.30
N ASP A 118 0.95 -0.41 -16.31
CA ASP A 118 1.65 -0.79 -15.07
C ASP A 118 1.70 0.36 -14.07
N TYR A 119 1.80 1.60 -14.58
CA TYR A 119 1.78 2.76 -13.72
C TYR A 119 0.41 2.97 -13.08
N MET A 120 -0.67 2.84 -13.85
CA MET A 120 -2.04 2.91 -13.33
C MET A 120 -2.29 1.84 -12.27
N ASP A 121 -1.92 0.58 -12.54
CA ASP A 121 -2.07 -0.53 -11.61
C ASP A 121 -1.19 -0.33 -10.36
N GLY A 122 0.03 0.15 -10.57
CA GLY A 122 0.98 0.51 -9.53
C GLY A 122 0.43 1.56 -8.56
N ILE A 123 -0.19 2.64 -9.07
CA ILE A 123 -0.81 3.68 -8.23
C ILE A 123 -1.90 3.08 -7.33
N GLN A 124 -2.75 2.20 -7.86
CA GLN A 124 -3.83 1.56 -7.09
C GLN A 124 -3.30 0.62 -6.00
N SER A 125 -2.13 0.02 -6.21
CA SER A 125 -1.48 -0.88 -5.25
C SER A 125 -0.78 -0.15 -4.09
N LEU A 126 -0.55 1.16 -4.20
CA LEU A 126 0.16 1.92 -3.17
C LEU A 126 -0.72 2.14 -1.92
N PRO A 127 -0.15 2.10 -0.70
CA PRO A 127 -0.90 2.32 0.52
C PRO A 127 -1.61 3.68 0.54
N THR A 128 -2.87 3.72 0.98
CA THR A 128 -3.64 4.97 1.10
C THR A 128 -3.05 6.00 2.07
N VAL A 129 -2.18 5.60 3.01
CA VAL A 129 -1.46 6.53 3.91
C VAL A 129 -0.28 7.21 3.19
N GLN A 130 0.14 6.66 2.06
CA GLN A 130 1.25 7.14 1.23
C GLN A 130 0.78 8.02 0.05
N THR A 131 -0.52 8.31 -0.07
CA THR A 131 -1.11 9.13 -1.16
C THR A 131 -0.73 10.62 -1.11
N ASN A 132 0.09 11.05 -0.14
CA ASN A 132 0.70 12.38 -0.13
C ASN A 132 2.01 12.46 -0.94
N TYR A 133 2.40 11.39 -1.64
CA TYR A 133 3.56 11.46 -2.53
C TYR A 133 3.33 12.42 -3.69
N SER A 134 4.39 13.13 -4.07
CA SER A 134 4.36 13.89 -5.31
C SER A 134 4.16 12.94 -6.49
N PRO A 135 3.51 13.39 -7.57
CA PRO A 135 3.50 12.76 -8.89
C PRO A 135 4.76 11.94 -9.23
N LYS A 136 5.93 12.57 -9.09
CA LYS A 136 7.23 11.99 -9.38
C LYS A 136 7.59 10.84 -8.44
N THR A 137 7.35 11.00 -7.14
CA THR A 137 7.63 9.95 -6.15
C THR A 137 6.71 8.75 -6.34
N THR A 138 5.45 8.98 -6.67
CA THR A 138 4.47 7.93 -6.99
C THR A 138 4.92 7.09 -8.18
N PHE A 139 5.39 7.73 -9.26
CA PHE A 139 5.96 7.04 -10.42
C PHE A 139 7.11 6.11 -10.04
N TYR A 140 8.14 6.61 -9.34
CA TYR A 140 9.29 5.79 -8.97
C TYR A 140 8.94 4.65 -8.02
N HIS A 141 7.98 4.84 -7.12
CA HIS A 141 7.50 3.75 -6.27
C HIS A 141 6.77 2.68 -7.07
N ALA A 142 5.92 3.06 -8.02
CA ALA A 142 5.24 2.11 -8.89
C ALA A 142 6.24 1.31 -9.74
N LEU A 143 7.20 1.98 -10.38
CA LEU A 143 8.26 1.34 -11.16
C LEU A 143 9.10 0.36 -10.32
N ARG A 144 9.57 0.81 -9.14
CA ARG A 144 10.32 -0.05 -8.22
C ARG A 144 9.51 -1.27 -7.80
N ASN A 145 8.24 -1.09 -7.47
CA ASN A 145 7.38 -2.20 -7.04
C ASN A 145 7.15 -3.21 -8.17
N LYS A 146 7.01 -2.77 -9.43
CA LYS A 146 6.96 -3.67 -10.58
C LYS A 146 8.23 -4.52 -10.68
N ILE A 147 9.39 -3.87 -10.71
CA ILE A 147 10.69 -4.56 -10.82
C ILE A 147 10.87 -5.56 -9.67
N LEU A 148 10.53 -5.18 -8.43
CA LEU A 148 10.60 -6.08 -7.27
C LEU A 148 9.63 -7.26 -7.39
N SER A 149 8.44 -7.05 -7.93
CA SER A 149 7.45 -8.11 -8.16
C SER A 149 7.95 -9.11 -9.19
N GLU A 150 8.52 -8.63 -10.29
CA GLU A 150 9.11 -9.46 -11.35
C GLU A 150 10.30 -10.27 -10.83
N GLU A 151 11.20 -9.64 -10.07
CA GLU A 151 12.30 -10.35 -9.42
C GLU A 151 11.80 -11.38 -8.40
N GLY A 152 10.76 -11.06 -7.63
CA GLY A 152 10.13 -12.03 -6.74
C GLY A 152 9.57 -13.23 -7.50
N GLY A 153 8.97 -13.00 -8.67
CA GLY A 153 8.49 -14.05 -9.57
C GLY A 153 9.63 -14.93 -10.10
N LYS A 154 10.74 -14.33 -10.54
CA LYS A 154 11.94 -15.08 -11.00
C LYS A 154 12.56 -15.95 -9.91
N ASN A 155 12.48 -15.50 -8.66
CA ASN A 155 12.99 -16.22 -7.49
C ASN A 155 11.96 -17.20 -6.88
N ASP A 156 10.86 -17.48 -7.59
CA ASP A 156 9.79 -18.38 -7.17
C ASP A 156 9.17 -18.03 -5.79
N LEU A 157 9.26 -16.75 -5.40
CA LEU A 157 8.70 -16.30 -4.11
C LEU A 157 7.18 -16.42 -4.08
N GLY A 158 6.52 -16.53 -5.25
CA GLY A 158 5.11 -16.84 -5.36
C GLY A 158 4.73 -18.11 -4.61
N ASN A 159 5.57 -19.15 -4.60
CA ASN A 159 5.31 -20.42 -3.93
C ASN A 159 5.68 -20.42 -2.44
N HIS A 160 6.30 -19.35 -1.93
CA HIS A 160 6.69 -19.27 -0.53
C HIS A 160 5.44 -19.27 0.37
N PRO A 161 5.38 -20.10 1.45
CA PRO A 161 4.19 -20.24 2.29
C PRO A 161 3.64 -18.91 2.82
N ASN A 162 4.53 -18.01 3.27
CA ASN A 162 4.13 -16.69 3.74
C ASN A 162 3.53 -15.79 2.65
N VAL A 163 3.95 -15.94 1.39
CA VAL A 163 3.41 -15.18 0.26
C VAL A 163 2.03 -15.71 -0.10
N GLN A 164 1.88 -17.04 -0.20
CA GLN A 164 0.60 -17.71 -0.42
C GLN A 164 -0.44 -17.34 0.64
N LEU A 165 -0.04 -17.34 1.91
CA LEU A 165 -0.92 -16.95 3.02
C LEU A 165 -1.37 -15.49 2.92
N LYS A 166 -0.46 -14.57 2.57
CA LYS A 166 -0.81 -13.16 2.36
C LYS A 166 -1.70 -12.95 1.13
N LEU A 167 -1.48 -13.71 0.06
CA LEU A 167 -2.30 -13.66 -1.15
C LEU A 167 -3.73 -14.10 -0.84
N GLN A 168 -3.87 -15.19 -0.08
CA GLN A 168 -5.17 -15.69 0.36
C GLN A 168 -5.88 -14.68 1.27
N ASP A 169 -5.20 -14.12 2.27
CA ASP A 169 -5.77 -13.07 3.14
C ASP A 169 -6.22 -11.84 2.32
N SER A 170 -5.43 -11.40 1.34
CA SER A 170 -5.79 -10.29 0.47
C SER A 170 -7.02 -10.59 -0.40
N LYS A 171 -7.08 -11.80 -0.97
CA LYS A 171 -8.23 -12.28 -1.75
C LYS A 171 -9.49 -12.34 -0.90
N ASP A 172 -9.41 -12.89 0.30
CA ASP A 172 -10.54 -13.03 1.20
C ASP A 172 -11.06 -11.65 1.64
N ARG A 173 -10.16 -10.71 1.94
CA ARG A 173 -10.53 -9.31 2.24
C ARG A 173 -11.20 -8.63 1.05
N PHE A 174 -10.68 -8.82 -0.16
CA PHE A 174 -11.27 -8.25 -1.37
C PHE A 174 -12.68 -8.80 -1.60
N LEU A 175 -12.85 -10.12 -1.59
CA LEU A 175 -14.14 -10.78 -1.76
C LEU A 175 -15.13 -10.36 -0.66
N THR A 176 -14.68 -10.27 0.59
CA THR A 176 -15.51 -9.79 1.70
C THR A 176 -15.97 -8.35 1.46
N ARG A 177 -15.07 -7.45 1.03
CA ARG A 177 -15.44 -6.06 0.72
C ARG A 177 -16.40 -5.97 -0.45
N ALA A 178 -16.15 -6.71 -1.52
CA ALA A 178 -17.03 -6.77 -2.68
C ALA A 178 -18.43 -7.29 -2.29
N TYR A 179 -18.48 -8.37 -1.53
CA TYR A 179 -19.73 -8.91 -0.99
C TYR A 179 -20.46 -7.90 -0.12
N LEU A 180 -19.80 -7.30 0.87
CA LEU A 180 -20.44 -6.30 1.73
C LEU A 180 -20.92 -5.09 0.91
N SER A 181 -20.19 -4.68 -0.12
CA SER A 181 -20.61 -3.55 -0.97
C SER A 181 -21.98 -3.75 -1.62
N THR A 182 -22.39 -5.00 -1.91
CA THR A 182 -23.71 -5.30 -2.48
C THR A 182 -24.86 -5.08 -1.48
N PHE A 183 -24.59 -5.09 -0.17
CA PHE A 183 -25.58 -4.85 0.89
C PHE A 183 -25.69 -3.38 1.31
N PHE A 184 -24.75 -2.55 0.85
CA PHE A 184 -24.58 -1.19 1.35
C PHE A 184 -24.63 -0.11 0.27
N ASP A 185 -24.90 -0.44 -1.00
CA ASP A 185 -25.00 0.54 -2.12
C ASP A 185 -23.84 1.55 -2.12
N GLY A 186 -22.63 1.10 -1.79
CA GLY A 186 -21.44 1.96 -1.69
C GLY A 186 -21.35 2.87 -0.45
N LYS A 187 -22.31 2.83 0.49
CA LYS A 187 -22.28 3.59 1.76
C LYS A 187 -21.56 2.79 2.86
N THR A 188 -20.28 3.07 3.06
CA THR A 188 -19.44 2.39 4.05
C THR A 188 -19.44 3.03 5.45
N GLN A 189 -20.11 4.17 5.64
CA GLN A 189 -20.13 4.90 6.91
C GLN A 189 -21.56 5.05 7.46
N GLY A 190 -21.74 4.59 8.70
CA GLY A 190 -22.99 4.73 9.47
C GLY A 190 -23.05 3.74 10.64
N ALA A 191 -23.83 4.07 11.68
CA ALA A 191 -24.20 3.09 12.69
C ALA A 191 -25.24 2.12 12.09
N PHE A 192 -24.90 0.84 12.02
CA PHE A 192 -25.80 -0.19 11.48
C PHE A 192 -26.68 -0.75 12.60
N SER A 193 -27.96 -1.00 12.30
CA SER A 193 -28.82 -1.70 13.23
C SER A 193 -28.35 -3.15 13.40
N LYS A 194 -28.55 -3.70 14.59
CA LYS A 194 -28.18 -5.08 14.92
C LYS A 194 -28.86 -6.07 13.98
N GLU A 195 -30.12 -5.84 13.61
CA GLU A 195 -30.84 -6.76 12.70
C GLU A 195 -30.20 -6.84 11.31
N LYS A 196 -29.66 -5.72 10.80
CA LYS A 196 -28.98 -5.70 9.49
C LYS A 196 -27.66 -6.48 9.55
N LEU A 197 -26.91 -6.37 10.65
CA LEU A 197 -25.68 -7.14 10.86
C LEU A 197 -25.96 -8.64 11.03
N ASP A 198 -27.02 -9.00 11.76
CA ASP A 198 -27.43 -10.39 11.96
C ASP A 198 -27.87 -11.05 10.64
N SER A 199 -28.60 -10.31 9.79
CA SER A 199 -29.00 -10.78 8.45
C SER A 199 -27.79 -11.09 7.55
N ILE A 200 -26.81 -10.18 7.51
CA ILE A 200 -25.57 -10.37 6.73
C ILE A 200 -24.78 -11.57 7.27
N SER A 201 -24.66 -11.69 8.59
CA SER A 201 -23.95 -12.80 9.26
C SER A 201 -24.60 -14.15 8.96
N ASN A 202 -25.93 -14.25 9.01
CA ASN A 202 -26.65 -15.47 8.69
C ASN A 202 -26.47 -15.87 7.22
N SER A 203 -26.57 -14.91 6.29
CA SER A 203 -26.34 -15.18 4.87
C SER A 203 -24.90 -15.62 4.56
N LEU A 204 -23.90 -15.09 5.26
CA LEU A 204 -22.51 -15.56 5.15
C LEU A 204 -22.34 -17.00 5.66
N ARG A 205 -23.01 -17.37 6.77
CA ARG A 205 -22.96 -18.73 7.33
C ARG A 205 -23.59 -19.78 6.42
N GLU A 206 -24.62 -19.40 5.67
CA GLU A 206 -25.26 -20.30 4.70
C GLU A 206 -24.35 -20.61 3.49
N ASN A 207 -23.50 -19.65 3.10
CA ASN A 207 -22.65 -19.76 1.92
C ASN A 207 -21.21 -20.21 2.23
N ILE A 208 -20.75 -20.09 3.48
CA ILE A 208 -19.41 -20.47 3.91
C ILE A 208 -19.52 -21.44 5.09
N PRO A 209 -19.44 -22.76 4.86
CA PRO A 209 -19.43 -23.72 5.96
C PRO A 209 -18.16 -23.55 6.79
N VAL A 210 -18.29 -22.94 7.96
CA VAL A 210 -17.19 -22.82 8.92
C VAL A 210 -17.02 -24.17 9.61
N THR A 211 -15.94 -24.87 9.29
CA THR A 211 -15.54 -26.07 10.04
C THR A 211 -14.87 -25.61 11.34
N LEU A 212 -15.59 -25.75 12.44
CA LEU A 212 -15.01 -25.56 13.77
C LEU A 212 -14.18 -26.81 14.11
N TYR A 213 -12.95 -26.61 14.59
CA TYR A 213 -12.08 -27.67 15.12
C TYR A 213 -12.04 -27.54 16.65
N PRO A 214 -12.95 -28.19 17.40
CA PRO A 214 -13.10 -28.01 18.85
C PRO A 214 -11.81 -28.30 19.62
N GLU A 215 -11.05 -29.29 19.15
CA GLU A 215 -9.80 -29.77 19.75
C GLU A 215 -8.63 -28.77 19.70
N HIS A 216 -8.75 -27.69 18.93
CA HIS A 216 -7.73 -26.65 18.81
C HIS A 216 -8.19 -25.29 19.34
N LEU A 217 -9.47 -25.15 19.69
CA LEU A 217 -10.04 -23.92 20.23
C LEU A 217 -9.42 -23.56 21.58
N GLU A 218 -9.18 -24.53 22.46
CA GLU A 218 -8.59 -24.27 23.77
C GLU A 218 -7.18 -23.67 23.66
N ARG A 219 -6.42 -24.01 22.61
CA ARG A 219 -5.06 -23.48 22.37
C ARG A 219 -5.03 -21.99 22.04
N LEU A 220 -6.15 -21.41 21.58
CA LEU A 220 -6.25 -19.97 21.29
C LEU A 220 -6.41 -19.11 22.55
N PHE A 221 -6.79 -19.72 23.67
CA PHE A 221 -7.07 -19.04 24.94
C PHE A 221 -6.06 -19.38 26.04
N VAL A 222 -5.03 -20.17 25.73
CA VAL A 222 -3.90 -20.36 26.65
C VAL A 222 -3.01 -19.12 26.57
N GLU A 223 -3.03 -18.31 27.63
CA GLU A 223 -2.04 -17.25 27.84
C GLU A 223 -0.63 -17.88 27.91
N ASN A 224 0.30 -17.35 27.11
CA ASN A 224 1.75 -17.61 27.25
C ASN A 224 2.36 -16.68 28.28
#